data_AF-A0A6N6P5D4-F1
#
_entry.id   AF-A0A6N6P5D4-F1
#
_cell.length_a   1.000
_cell.length_b   1.000
_cell.length_c   1.000
_cell.angle_alpha   90.00
_cell.angle_beta   90.00
_cell.angle_gamma   90.00
#
_symmetry.space_group_name_H-M   'P 1'
#
loop_
_entity.id
_entity.type
_entity.pdbx_description
1 polymer ?
#
loop_
_entity_poly.entity_id
_entity_poly.type
_entity_poly.pdbx_seq_one_letter_code
_entity_poly.pdbx_strand_id
1 'polypeptide(L)'
;MPANIGTWGLAGSAKSVSLERMTETEIFACLILLVVCAACLVLAVAAVIRNGRSLQRIEQALKTRDSMPKAAAAGGGVAASRGEFETFLAEDPQRLLLAKSEQFKAYRHWRRDKGLNWSKP
;
A
#
# COMPACT_ATOMS: atom_id res chain seq x y z
N MET A 1 -34.77 -58.93 21.61
CA MET A 1 -33.43 -58.36 21.36
C MET A 1 -32.43 -59.50 21.32
N PRO A 2 -31.64 -59.62 20.26
CA PRO A 2 -30.22 -59.25 20.39
C PRO A 2 -29.71 -58.36 19.24
N ALA A 3 -28.72 -57.55 19.59
CA ALA A 3 -28.06 -56.57 18.74
C ALA A 3 -27.08 -57.25 17.77
N ASN A 4 -27.20 -56.89 16.49
CA ASN A 4 -26.25 -57.23 15.44
C ASN A 4 -25.09 -56.25 15.51
N ILE A 5 -23.98 -56.67 16.14
CA ILE A 5 -22.76 -55.88 16.26
C ILE A 5 -21.97 -56.11 14.98
N GLY A 6 -22.08 -55.16 14.04
CA GLY A 6 -21.28 -55.13 12.82
C GLY A 6 -19.80 -55.08 13.17
N THR A 7 -19.09 -56.17 12.91
CA THR A 7 -17.64 -56.23 12.86
C THR A 7 -17.16 -55.48 11.63
N TRP A 8 -17.08 -54.16 11.75
CA TRP A 8 -16.36 -53.33 10.79
C TRP A 8 -14.89 -53.70 10.92
N GLY A 9 -14.43 -54.55 10.00
CA GLY A 9 -13.03 -54.77 9.73
C GLY A 9 -12.39 -53.43 9.37
N LEU A 10 -11.79 -52.78 10.36
CA LEU A 10 -10.75 -51.79 10.15
C LEU A 10 -9.53 -52.55 9.61
N ALA A 11 -9.63 -53.00 8.36
CA ALA A 11 -8.49 -53.10 7.47
C ALA A 11 -8.01 -51.66 7.25
N GLY A 12 -7.37 -51.10 8.28
CA GLY A 12 -6.53 -49.94 8.16
C GLY A 12 -5.41 -50.35 7.22
N SER A 13 -5.66 -50.16 5.92
CA SER A 13 -4.68 -50.18 4.87
C SER A 13 -3.65 -49.13 5.27
N ALA A 14 -2.63 -49.58 5.99
CA ALA A 14 -1.36 -48.91 6.07
C ALA A 14 -0.87 -48.86 4.62
N LYS A 15 -1.27 -47.80 3.91
CA LYS A 15 -0.52 -47.29 2.78
C LYS A 15 0.79 -46.83 3.40
N SER A 16 1.68 -47.78 3.64
CA SER A 16 3.11 -47.56 3.67
C SER A 16 3.37 -46.62 2.50
N VAL A 17 3.64 -45.36 2.85
CA VAL A 17 4.09 -44.35 1.91
C VAL A 17 5.36 -44.97 1.33
N SER A 18 5.21 -45.58 0.17
CA SER A 18 6.32 -46.00 -0.65
C SER A 18 7.17 -44.75 -0.79
N LEU A 19 8.28 -44.73 -0.07
CA LEU A 19 9.37 -43.78 -0.23
C LEU A 19 10.05 -44.16 -1.56
N GLU A 20 9.26 -44.09 -2.62
CA GLU A 20 9.51 -44.59 -3.95
C GLU A 20 10.39 -43.56 -4.60
N ARG A 21 11.69 -43.83 -4.58
CA ARG A 21 12.78 -43.13 -5.29
C ARG A 21 12.33 -41.81 -5.92
N MET A 22 12.23 -40.79 -5.07
CA MET A 22 11.98 -39.43 -5.51
C MET A 22 13.09 -39.08 -6.49
N THR A 23 12.72 -38.81 -7.74
CA THR A 23 13.69 -38.55 -8.80
C THR A 23 14.45 -37.27 -8.47
N GLU A 24 15.73 -37.18 -8.86
CA GLU A 24 16.56 -35.99 -8.56
C GLU A 24 15.88 -34.70 -9.03
N THR A 25 15.14 -34.77 -10.14
CA THR A 25 14.32 -33.68 -10.69
C THR A 25 13.19 -33.23 -9.78
N GLU A 26 12.54 -34.14 -9.05
CA GLU A 26 11.49 -33.81 -8.09
C GLU A 26 12.07 -33.14 -6.86
N ILE A 27 13.25 -33.58 -6.41
CA ILE A 27 13.97 -32.96 -5.30
C ILE A 27 14.35 -31.51 -5.68
N PHE A 28 14.89 -31.29 -6.89
CA PHE A 28 15.18 -29.93 -7.37
C PHE A 28 13.92 -29.07 -7.49
N ALA A 29 12.82 -29.62 -7.99
CA ALA A 29 11.54 -28.91 -8.08
C ALA A 29 11.03 -28.49 -6.68
N CYS A 30 11.12 -29.38 -5.69
CA CYS A 30 10.76 -29.09 -4.30
C CYS A 30 11.67 -28.01 -3.68
N LEU A 31 12.98 -28.07 -3.93
CA LEU A 31 13.92 -27.06 -3.43
C LEU A 31 13.65 -25.68 -4.06
N ILE A 32 13.44 -25.62 -5.38
CA ILE A 32 13.09 -24.38 -6.08
C ILE A 32 11.79 -23.81 -5.54
N LEU A 33 10.75 -24.65 -5.40
CA LEU A 33 9.46 -24.22 -4.86
C LEU A 33 9.60 -23.67 -3.43
N LEU A 34 10.39 -24.34 -2.59
CA LEU A 34 10.65 -23.91 -1.22
C LEU A 34 11.37 -22.56 -1.17
N VAL A 35 12.39 -22.36 -2.01
CA VAL A 35 13.11 -21.09 -2.12
C VAL A 35 12.20 -19.97 -2.62
N VAL A 36 11.37 -20.24 -3.63
CA VAL A 36 10.40 -19.26 -4.14
C VAL A 36 9.38 -18.88 -3.07
N CYS A 37 8.83 -19.87 -2.36
CA CYS A 37 7.92 -19.62 -1.24
C CYS A 37 8.58 -18.78 -0.14
N ALA A 38 9.82 -19.11 0.25
CA ALA A 38 10.57 -18.34 1.24
C ALA A 38 10.82 -16.90 0.77
N ALA A 39 11.22 -16.71 -0.49
CA ALA A 39 11.43 -15.38 -1.06
C ALA A 39 10.13 -14.56 -1.11
N CYS A 40 9.01 -15.17 -1.50
CA CYS A 40 7.69 -14.53 -1.47
C CYS A 40 7.30 -14.08 -0.06
N LEU A 41 7.52 -14.91 0.96
CA LEU A 41 7.26 -14.54 2.35
C LEU A 41 8.12 -13.37 2.82
N VAL A 42 9.41 -13.38 2.49
CA VAL A 42 10.33 -12.27 2.83
C VAL A 42 9.87 -10.97 2.18
N LEU A 43 9.48 -11.00 0.90
CA LEU A 43 8.96 -9.82 0.19
C LEU A 43 7.65 -9.32 0.79
N ALA A 44 6.73 -10.23 1.15
CA ALA A 44 5.49 -9.87 1.81
C ALA A 44 5.74 -9.17 3.15
N VAL A 45 6.61 -9.74 4.00
CA VAL A 45 7.00 -9.12 5.28
C VAL A 45 7.66 -7.77 5.06
N ALA A 46 8.58 -7.65 4.08
CA ALA A 46 9.22 -6.39 3.75
C ALA A 46 8.21 -5.31 3.30
N ALA A 47 7.20 -5.69 2.51
CA ALA A 47 6.13 -4.79 2.09
C ALA A 47 5.28 -4.31 3.29
N VAL A 48 4.94 -5.21 4.20
CA VAL A 48 4.22 -4.86 5.44
C VAL A 48 5.03 -3.88 6.29
N ILE A 49 6.33 -4.14 6.50
CA ILE A 49 7.22 -3.23 7.25
C ILE A 49 7.34 -1.87 6.56
N ARG A 50 7.47 -1.84 5.23
CA ARG A 50 7.54 -0.60 4.44
C ARG A 50 6.27 0.23 4.60
N ASN A 51 5.11 -0.42 4.54
CA ASN A 51 3.82 0.22 4.74
C ASN A 51 3.64 0.71 6.18
N GLY A 52 4.05 -0.09 7.17
CA GLY A 52 4.07 0.31 8.58
C GLY A 52 4.95 1.54 8.84
N ARG A 53 6.13 1.61 8.24
CA ARG A 53 7.01 2.80 8.30
C ARG A 53 6.39 4.02 7.64
N SER A 54 5.67 3.84 6.53
CA SER A 54 4.94 4.94 5.87
C SER A 54 3.81 5.45 6.76
N LEU A 55 3.10 4.55 7.44
CA LEU A 55 2.04 4.90 8.39
C LEU A 55 2.59 5.62 9.61
N GLN A 56 3.72 5.18 10.17
CA GLN A 56 4.39 5.87 11.27
C GLN A 56 4.84 7.28 10.88
N ARG A 57 5.32 7.49 9.65
CA ARG A 57 5.65 8.84 9.15
C ARG A 57 4.41 9.74 9.06
N ILE A 58 3.28 9.19 8.65
CA ILE A 58 2.01 9.92 8.57
C ILE A 58 1.48 10.22 9.98
N GLU A 59 1.56 9.26 10.90
CA GLU A 59 1.15 9.43 12.29
C GLU A 59 2.01 10.47 13.02
N GLN A 60 3.32 10.46 12.79
CA GLN A 60 4.22 11.50 13.29
C GLN A 60 3.88 12.87 12.68
N ALA A 61 3.63 12.94 11.38
CA ALA A 61 3.22 14.19 10.72
C ALA A 61 1.88 14.73 11.26
N LEU A 62 0.94 13.85 11.64
CA LEU A 62 -0.33 14.22 12.28
C LEU A 62 -0.13 14.67 13.73
N LYS A 63 0.63 13.92 14.53
CA LYS A 63 0.96 14.29 15.93
C LYS A 63 1.69 15.62 16.02
N THR A 64 2.64 15.90 15.11
CA THR A 64 3.31 17.19 15.02
C THR A 64 2.35 18.31 14.60
N ARG A 65 1.33 18.01 13.80
CA ARG A 65 0.32 18.99 13.34
C ARG A 65 -0.68 19.38 14.44
N ASP A 66 -1.03 18.45 15.35
CA ASP A 66 -1.88 18.73 16.51
C ASP A 66 -1.13 19.39 17.68
N SER A 67 0.17 19.12 17.83
CA SER A 67 1.01 19.75 18.87
C SER A 67 1.60 21.09 18.44
N MET A 68 1.51 21.45 17.17
CA MET A 68 1.84 22.80 16.71
C MET A 68 0.63 23.71 16.99
N PRO A 69 0.79 24.81 17.77
CA PRO A 69 -0.30 25.76 17.93
C PRO A 69 -0.69 26.25 16.53
N LYS A 70 -1.99 26.48 16.33
CA LYS A 70 -2.66 27.05 15.14
C LYS A 70 -2.15 28.46 14.73
N ALA A 71 -0.91 28.79 15.07
CA ALA A 71 -0.20 30.03 14.82
C ALA A 71 1.06 29.84 13.93
N ALA A 72 1.45 28.62 13.57
CA ALA A 72 2.51 28.38 12.58
C ALA A 72 1.96 28.08 11.16
N ALA A 73 0.81 28.69 10.84
CA ALA A 73 0.39 28.96 9.46
C ALA A 73 1.13 30.20 8.86
N ALA A 74 2.32 30.52 9.39
CA ALA A 74 3.15 31.63 8.97
C ALA A 74 4.61 31.16 8.86
N GLY A 75 4.99 30.71 7.65
CA GLY A 75 6.35 30.33 7.28
C GLY A 75 6.38 28.97 6.57
N GLY A 76 6.66 28.83 5.28
CA GLY A 76 6.99 29.76 4.22
C GLY A 76 7.30 28.90 2.98
N GLY A 77 6.66 29.18 1.85
CA GLY A 77 7.07 28.70 0.52
C GLY A 77 6.39 27.44 -0.03
N VAL A 78 6.33 26.31 0.69
CA VAL A 78 6.04 25.01 0.01
C VAL A 78 4.69 24.38 0.37
N ALA A 79 4.18 24.56 1.59
CA ALA A 79 2.91 23.96 2.02
C ALA A 79 1.65 24.73 1.55
N ALA A 80 1.75 26.05 1.34
CA ALA A 80 0.65 26.87 0.83
C ALA A 80 0.24 26.46 -0.60
N SER A 81 1.22 26.05 -1.43
CA SER A 81 0.96 25.68 -2.83
C SER A 81 0.11 24.40 -3.00
N ARG A 82 0.05 23.52 -1.99
CA ARG A 82 -0.74 22.27 -2.09
C ARG A 82 -2.22 22.53 -1.86
N GLY A 83 -2.56 23.36 -0.87
CA GLY A 83 -3.94 23.76 -0.59
C GLY A 83 -4.51 24.72 -1.63
N GLU A 84 -3.67 25.61 -2.20
CA GLU A 84 -4.08 26.55 -3.26
C GLU A 84 -4.52 25.82 -4.55
N PHE A 85 -3.80 24.76 -4.93
CA PHE A 85 -4.15 23.97 -6.11
C PHE A 85 -5.43 23.15 -5.91
N GLU A 86 -5.63 22.61 -4.71
CA GLU A 86 -6.88 21.92 -4.34
C GLU A 86 -8.06 22.90 -4.33
N THR A 87 -7.87 24.13 -3.85
CA THR A 87 -8.89 25.20 -3.90
C THR A 87 -9.24 25.58 -5.34
N PHE A 88 -8.23 25.69 -6.21
CA PHE A 88 -8.42 25.94 -7.65
C PHE A 88 -9.24 24.86 -8.37
N LEU A 89 -9.08 23.59 -7.97
CA LEU A 89 -9.85 22.46 -8.50
C LEU A 89 -11.24 22.35 -7.88
N ALA A 90 -11.41 22.78 -6.62
CA ALA A 90 -12.70 22.79 -5.93
C ALA A 90 -13.65 23.88 -6.46
N GLU A 91 -13.13 25.03 -6.91
CA GLU A 91 -13.93 26.10 -7.52
C GLU A 91 -14.57 25.66 -8.85
N ASP A 92 -13.94 24.74 -9.58
CA ASP A 92 -14.41 24.27 -10.89
C ASP A 92 -13.91 22.85 -11.17
N PRO A 93 -14.73 21.83 -10.89
CA PRO A 93 -14.34 20.43 -11.04
C PRO A 93 -14.17 20.01 -12.51
N GLN A 94 -14.65 20.79 -13.48
CA GLN A 94 -14.43 20.50 -14.91
C GLN A 94 -12.96 20.66 -15.29
N ARG A 95 -12.17 21.37 -14.49
CA ARG A 95 -10.72 21.53 -14.69
C ARG A 95 -9.94 20.23 -14.49
N LEU A 96 -10.52 19.23 -13.81
CA LEU A 96 -9.94 17.89 -13.69
C LEU A 96 -9.93 17.13 -15.02
N LEU A 97 -10.83 17.49 -15.94
CA LEU A 97 -10.93 16.89 -17.27
C LEU A 97 -9.90 17.44 -18.25
N LEU A 98 -9.27 18.58 -17.93
CA LEU A 98 -8.22 19.19 -18.76
C LEU A 98 -6.93 18.38 -18.68
N ALA A 99 -6.11 18.46 -19.72
CA ALA A 99 -4.78 17.86 -19.67
C ALA A 99 -3.95 18.50 -18.55
N LYS A 100 -3.11 17.71 -17.86
CA LYS A 100 -2.29 18.17 -16.73
C LYS A 100 -1.48 19.44 -17.04
N SER A 101 -0.99 19.59 -18.28
CA SER A 101 -0.29 20.79 -18.75
C SER A 101 -1.18 22.04 -18.77
N GLU A 102 -2.44 21.90 -19.17
CA GLU A 102 -3.44 22.97 -19.20
C GLU A 102 -3.91 23.33 -17.79
N GLN A 103 -4.08 22.33 -16.91
CA GLN A 103 -4.38 22.54 -15.49
C GLN A 103 -3.33 23.44 -14.82
N PHE A 104 -2.04 23.19 -15.05
CA PHE A 104 -0.97 24.05 -14.52
C PHE A 104 -0.89 25.43 -15.17
N LYS A 105 -1.37 25.58 -16.40
CA LYS A 105 -1.44 26.89 -17.09
C LYS A 105 -2.59 27.71 -16.50
N ALA A 106 -3.77 27.12 -16.38
CA ALA A 106 -4.94 27.72 -15.75
C ALA A 106 -4.71 28.06 -14.28
N TYR A 107 -4.02 27.18 -13.53
CA TYR A 107 -3.65 27.44 -12.15
C TYR A 107 -2.74 28.67 -11.99
N ARG A 108 -1.78 28.86 -12.90
CA ARG A 108 -0.90 30.05 -12.89
C ARG A 108 -1.65 31.34 -13.19
N HIS A 109 -2.66 31.30 -14.07
CA HIS A 109 -3.54 32.44 -14.31
C HIS A 109 -4.40 32.74 -13.08
N TRP A 110 -5.06 31.72 -12.53
CA TRP A 110 -5.86 31.84 -11.32
C TRP A 110 -5.07 32.42 -10.13
N ARG A 111 -3.82 31.99 -9.94
CA ARG A 111 -2.93 32.56 -8.91
C ARG A 111 -2.65 34.04 -9.12
N ARG A 112 -2.51 34.48 -10.37
CA ARG A 112 -2.33 35.90 -10.73
C ARG A 112 -3.58 36.70 -10.42
N ASP A 113 -4.74 36.19 -10.78
CA ASP A 113 -6.03 36.87 -10.58
C ASP A 113 -6.37 36.99 -9.07
N LYS A 114 -5.97 35.99 -8.28
CA LYS A 114 -6.14 35.99 -6.82
C LYS A 114 -5.04 36.80 -6.07
N GLY A 115 -4.05 37.36 -6.78
CA GLY A 115 -2.98 38.15 -6.18
C GLY A 115 -1.94 37.36 -5.38
N LEU A 116 -1.82 36.03 -5.59
CA LEU A 116 -0.84 35.16 -4.91
C LEU A 116 0.55 35.15 -5.59
N ASN A 117 0.87 36.20 -6.33
CA ASN A 117 2.12 36.35 -7.07
C ASN A 117 3.10 37.19 -6.23
N TRP A 118 4.25 36.62 -5.93
CA TRP A 118 5.28 37.22 -5.07
C TRP A 118 6.08 38.36 -5.71
N SER A 119 5.55 39.01 -6.76
CA SER A 119 6.16 40.23 -7.30
C SER A 119 5.64 41.43 -6.52
N LYS A 120 6.27 41.72 -5.37
CA LYS A 120 6.35 43.11 -4.92
C LYS A 120 7.26 43.88 -5.89
N PRO A 121 6.99 45.17 -6.18
CA PRO A 121 7.85 46.00 -7.02
C PRO A 121 9.27 46.14 -6.45
#